data_AF-A0A930AL79-F1
#
_entry.id   AF-A0A930AL79-F1
#
_cell.length_a   1.000
_cell.length_b   1.000
_cell.length_c   1.000
_cell.angle_alpha   90.00
_cell.angle_beta   90.00
_cell.angle_gamma   90.00
#
_symmetry.space_group_name_H-M   'P 1'
#
loop_
_entity.id
_entity.type
_entity.pdbx_description
1 polymer ?
#
loop_
_entity_poly.entity_id
_entity_poly.type
_entity_poly.pdbx_seq_one_letter_code
_entity_poly.pdbx_strand_id
1 'polypeptide(L)'
;TLSIGINEALSEMLKKQNIPHHVLNAKNDENEAEIIAKAGQKFAVTVATNMAGRGTDIKLGEGVAQLGGLAVLGSERHEAKRIDNQLRGRSGRQGDPGFSRFYCSMDDDLIVEYHTDESEGKIERFEHDKENINRMRALIDRTQERAEGLHFDTRKNTLEYDDVLMAQRHLIYDQRDKVLDLEDMEPLVYELVKENVSAAIEGYYQIPNKNDAKEKLAQYLNSLGIDGKQYAETIHRGSQEEITDAIIDGYHKQTAELPQEELQRMVKFIFLQILDREWIHHVDVMEHLKTSVRLRSYANVKPIDAYREEGFNRFNAMMQNISEQTVSTLLHIQTNNESAM
;
A
#
# COMPACT_ATOMS: atom_id res chain seq x y z
N THR A 1 28.23 -11.84 0.28
CA THR A 1 27.42 -12.87 -0.41
C THR A 1 25.96 -12.42 -0.40
N LEU A 2 25.09 -13.03 -1.22
CA LEU A 2 23.67 -12.66 -1.28
C LEU A 2 22.80 -13.42 -0.26
N SER A 3 23.13 -14.68 0.04
CA SER A 3 22.39 -15.52 1.00
C SER A 3 23.24 -15.97 2.18
N ILE A 4 22.58 -16.38 3.27
CA ILE A 4 23.22 -16.98 4.45
C ILE A 4 23.89 -18.31 4.06
N GLY A 5 23.24 -19.13 3.22
CA GLY A 5 23.79 -20.42 2.79
C GLY A 5 25.12 -20.28 2.04
N ILE A 6 25.22 -19.30 1.13
CA ILE A 6 26.50 -19.00 0.43
C ILE A 6 27.55 -18.49 1.42
N ASN A 7 27.14 -17.70 2.41
CA ASN A 7 28.04 -17.18 3.45
C ASN A 7 28.66 -18.32 4.28
N GLU A 8 27.85 -19.28 4.69
CA GLU A 8 28.28 -20.47 5.43
C GLU A 8 29.16 -21.40 4.58
N ALA A 9 28.78 -21.64 3.32
CA ALA A 9 29.58 -22.43 2.40
C ALA A 9 30.98 -21.83 2.20
N LEU A 10 31.08 -20.52 2.01
CA LEU A 10 32.36 -19.84 1.86
C LEU A 10 33.18 -19.86 3.15
N SER A 11 32.53 -19.73 4.31
CA SER A 11 33.18 -19.89 5.61
C SER A 11 33.83 -21.27 5.76
N GLU A 12 33.11 -22.34 5.42
CA GLU A 12 33.65 -23.70 5.46
C GLU A 12 34.84 -23.91 4.52
N MET A 13 34.81 -23.31 3.32
CA MET A 13 35.95 -23.33 2.40
C MET A 13 37.18 -22.63 2.98
N LEU A 14 37.00 -21.48 3.63
CA LEU A 14 38.08 -20.74 4.29
C LEU A 14 38.65 -21.51 5.48
N LYS A 15 37.81 -22.17 6.29
CA LYS A 15 38.25 -23.04 7.39
C LYS A 15 39.12 -24.19 6.88
N LYS A 16 38.72 -24.85 5.79
CA LYS A 16 39.51 -25.94 5.16
C LYS A 16 40.90 -25.49 4.72
N GLN A 17 41.06 -24.21 4.36
CA GLN A 17 42.33 -23.61 3.97
C GLN A 17 43.08 -22.95 5.14
N ASN A 18 42.61 -23.10 6.39
CA ASN A 18 43.17 -22.49 7.59
C ASN A 18 43.28 -20.96 7.51
N ILE A 19 42.29 -20.28 6.91
CA ILE A 19 42.22 -18.82 6.85
C ILE A 19 41.29 -18.33 7.98
N PRO A 20 41.81 -17.65 9.02
CA PRO A 20 40.98 -17.06 10.06
C PRO A 20 40.07 -16.00 9.48
N HIS A 21 38.77 -16.04 9.81
CA HIS A 21 37.80 -15.09 9.30
C HIS A 21 36.62 -14.92 10.26
N HIS A 22 35.88 -13.82 10.09
CA HIS A 22 34.62 -13.56 10.77
C HIS A 22 33.44 -13.70 9.80
N VAL A 23 32.29 -14.14 10.32
CA VAL A 23 31.05 -14.32 9.54
C VAL A 23 29.98 -13.41 10.11
N LEU A 24 29.31 -12.66 9.23
CA LEU A 24 28.24 -11.72 9.57
C LEU A 24 26.97 -12.07 8.81
N ASN A 25 25.87 -12.24 9.53
CA ASN A 25 24.61 -12.79 9.01
C ASN A 25 23.40 -11.87 9.25
N ALA A 26 23.60 -10.63 9.72
CA ALA A 26 22.55 -9.68 10.10
C ALA A 26 21.62 -10.23 11.22
N LYS A 27 22.21 -10.88 12.23
CA LYS A 27 21.46 -11.42 13.39
C LYS A 27 21.60 -10.55 14.65
N ASN A 28 22.72 -9.84 14.81
CA ASN A 28 22.98 -9.01 15.99
C ASN A 28 23.85 -7.79 15.63
N ASP A 29 23.19 -6.65 15.43
CA ASP A 29 23.80 -5.46 14.81
C ASP A 29 24.95 -4.84 15.62
N GLU A 30 24.90 -4.85 16.95
CA GLU A 30 25.96 -4.25 17.80
C GLU A 30 27.28 -5.01 17.69
N ASN A 31 27.22 -6.34 17.82
CA ASN A 31 28.39 -7.20 17.68
C ASN A 31 28.94 -7.18 16.24
N GLU A 32 28.05 -7.10 15.24
CA GLU A 32 28.47 -7.03 13.84
C GLU A 32 29.18 -5.70 13.53
N ALA A 33 28.75 -4.59 14.13
CA ALA A 33 29.42 -3.30 13.99
C ALA A 33 30.85 -3.33 14.54
N GLU A 34 31.07 -3.96 15.70
CA GLU A 34 32.42 -4.12 16.27
C GLU A 34 33.35 -4.95 15.37
N ILE A 35 32.82 -6.01 14.77
CA ILE A 35 33.58 -6.87 13.85
C ILE A 35 33.92 -6.10 12.57
N ILE A 36 32.96 -5.37 11.99
CA ILE A 36 33.16 -4.56 10.78
C ILE A 36 34.17 -3.44 11.02
N ALA A 37 34.15 -2.78 12.18
CA ALA A 37 35.12 -1.75 12.52
C ALA A 37 36.57 -2.27 12.51
N LYS A 38 36.76 -3.58 12.79
CA LYS A 38 38.06 -4.27 12.75
C LYS A 38 38.37 -4.92 11.40
N ALA A 39 37.44 -4.90 10.43
CA ALA A 39 37.62 -5.55 9.13
C ALA A 39 38.72 -4.89 8.26
N GLY A 40 39.12 -3.66 8.57
CA GLY A 40 40.21 -2.95 7.89
C GLY A 40 41.61 -3.21 8.44
N GLN A 41 41.76 -4.09 9.44
CA GLN A 41 43.04 -4.44 10.02
C GLN A 41 43.84 -5.42 9.13
N LYS A 42 45.16 -5.44 9.30
CA LYS A 42 46.04 -6.31 8.53
C LYS A 42 45.67 -7.79 8.73
N PHE A 43 45.57 -8.54 7.63
CA PHE A 43 45.14 -9.96 7.60
C PHE A 43 43.69 -10.23 8.03
N ALA A 44 42.87 -9.21 8.27
CA ALA A 44 41.46 -9.41 8.58
C ALA A 44 40.69 -9.95 7.37
N VAL A 45 39.94 -11.02 7.56
CA VAL A 45 39.00 -11.57 6.56
C VAL A 45 37.61 -11.57 7.17
N THR A 46 36.66 -10.93 6.49
CA THR A 46 35.27 -10.84 6.94
C THR A 46 34.36 -11.28 5.79
N VAL A 47 33.48 -12.23 6.07
CA VAL A 47 32.47 -12.72 5.14
C VAL A 47 31.12 -12.22 5.61
N ALA A 48 30.43 -11.45 4.77
CA ALA A 48 29.21 -10.76 5.13
C ALA A 48 28.10 -11.06 4.13
N THR A 49 26.89 -11.27 4.64
CA THR A 49 25.67 -11.21 3.82
C THR A 49 25.35 -9.76 3.44
N ASN A 50 24.51 -9.60 2.42
CA ASN A 50 24.16 -8.31 1.81
C ASN A 50 23.74 -7.21 2.80
N MET A 51 23.07 -7.55 3.91
CA MET A 51 22.60 -6.57 4.89
C MET A 51 23.56 -6.30 6.05
N ALA A 52 24.54 -7.18 6.27
CA ALA A 52 25.40 -7.11 7.45
C ALA A 52 26.37 -5.91 7.40
N GLY A 53 26.55 -5.23 8.53
CA GLY A 53 27.52 -4.13 8.65
C GLY A 53 27.17 -2.86 7.86
N ARG A 54 25.89 -2.66 7.52
CA ARG A 54 25.43 -1.42 6.88
C ARG A 54 25.56 -0.24 7.85
N GLY A 55 26.06 0.89 7.37
CA GLY A 55 26.25 2.10 8.18
C GLY A 55 27.59 2.18 8.93
N THR A 56 28.29 1.06 9.13
CA THR A 56 29.61 1.06 9.80
C THR A 56 30.75 1.31 8.80
N ASP A 57 31.66 2.21 9.17
CA ASP A 57 32.85 2.54 8.38
C ASP A 57 33.99 1.54 8.61
N ILE A 58 34.72 1.21 7.54
CA ILE A 58 35.88 0.32 7.59
C ILE A 58 37.11 1.20 7.39
N LYS A 59 37.77 1.54 8.50
CA LYS A 59 39.02 2.31 8.48
C LYS A 59 40.20 1.37 8.28
N LEU A 60 41.12 1.75 7.40
CA LEU A 60 42.36 1.01 7.20
C LEU A 60 43.23 1.07 8.46
N GLY A 61 43.70 -0.08 8.92
CA GLY A 61 44.67 -0.19 9.99
C GLY A 61 46.06 0.29 9.57
N GLU A 62 46.96 0.40 10.55
CA GLU A 62 48.34 0.80 10.31
C GLU A 62 49.04 -0.16 9.34
N GLY A 63 49.73 0.39 8.33
CA GLY A 63 50.45 -0.41 7.34
C GLY A 63 49.60 -1.05 6.23
N VAL A 64 48.26 -0.92 6.29
CA VAL A 64 47.34 -1.58 5.32
C VAL A 64 47.29 -0.82 3.99
N ALA A 65 47.37 0.52 4.02
CA ALA A 65 47.38 1.33 2.81
C ALA A 65 48.58 0.96 1.89
N GLN A 66 49.76 0.69 2.47
CA GLN A 66 50.95 0.27 1.73
C GLN A 66 50.81 -1.12 1.09
N LEU A 67 49.87 -1.95 1.57
CA LEU A 67 49.56 -3.27 1.02
C LEU A 67 48.52 -3.22 -0.12
N GLY A 68 48.05 -2.02 -0.49
CA GLY A 68 47.01 -1.83 -1.50
C GLY A 68 45.60 -1.64 -0.90
N GLY A 69 45.48 -1.56 0.42
CA GLY A 69 44.23 -1.22 1.11
C GLY A 69 43.19 -2.35 1.17
N LEU A 70 41.91 -1.98 1.29
CA LEU A 70 40.82 -2.95 1.45
C LEU A 70 40.47 -3.61 0.11
N ALA A 71 40.49 -4.94 0.08
CA ALA A 71 40.01 -5.75 -1.03
C ALA A 71 38.57 -6.21 -0.77
N VAL A 72 37.64 -5.81 -1.64
CA VAL A 72 36.23 -6.21 -1.54
C VAL A 72 35.88 -7.20 -2.65
N LEU A 73 35.44 -8.40 -2.26
CA LEU A 73 35.11 -9.47 -3.19
C LEU A 73 33.61 -9.76 -3.15
N GLY A 74 32.93 -9.56 -4.28
CA GLY A 74 31.56 -10.02 -4.48
C GLY A 74 31.58 -11.47 -4.98
N SER A 75 30.88 -12.37 -4.30
CA SER A 75 30.73 -13.77 -4.73
C SER A 75 29.84 -13.92 -5.96
N GLU A 76 28.90 -12.99 -6.13
CA GLU A 76 27.85 -12.93 -7.16
C GLU A 76 27.49 -11.46 -7.43
N ARG A 77 26.62 -11.26 -8.43
CA ARG A 77 25.99 -9.99 -8.75
C ARG A 77 24.57 -9.95 -8.23
N HIS A 78 24.20 -8.86 -7.57
CA HIS A 78 22.81 -8.64 -7.19
C HIS A 78 21.98 -8.23 -8.40
N GLU A 79 20.68 -8.53 -8.40
CA GLU A 79 19.71 -7.97 -9.37
C GLU A 79 19.74 -6.43 -9.46
N ALA A 80 19.99 -5.73 -8.36
CA ALA A 80 20.08 -4.27 -8.32
C ALA A 80 21.55 -3.82 -8.28
N LYS A 81 21.96 -3.09 -9.31
CA LYS A 81 23.30 -2.50 -9.47
C LYS A 81 23.66 -1.57 -8.32
N ARG A 82 22.67 -0.89 -7.73
CA ARG A 82 22.85 -0.05 -6.55
C ARG A 82 23.46 -0.82 -5.38
N ILE A 83 23.09 -2.10 -5.21
CA ILE A 83 23.58 -2.94 -4.11
C ILE A 83 25.03 -3.35 -4.36
N ASP A 84 25.36 -3.77 -5.58
CA ASP A 84 26.76 -4.02 -5.98
C ASP A 84 27.64 -2.78 -5.73
N ASN A 85 27.16 -1.59 -6.08
CA ASN A 85 27.89 -0.35 -5.86
C ASN A 85 28.07 -0.01 -4.38
N GLN A 86 27.12 -0.37 -3.51
CA GLN A 86 27.29 -0.25 -2.07
C GLN A 86 28.40 -1.17 -1.54
N LEU A 87 28.48 -2.39 -2.06
CA LEU A 87 29.58 -3.30 -1.75
C LEU A 87 30.92 -2.73 -2.22
N ARG A 88 31.02 -2.26 -3.47
CA ARG A 88 32.22 -1.58 -3.99
C ARG A 88 32.68 -0.42 -3.11
N GLY A 89 31.73 0.42 -2.68
CA GLY A 89 31.97 1.62 -1.86
C GLY A 89 32.41 1.33 -0.41
N ARG A 90 32.59 0.06 -0.03
CA ARG A 90 33.28 -0.31 1.22
C ARG A 90 34.79 -0.13 1.12
N SER A 91 35.37 -0.26 -0.08
CA SER A 91 36.78 0.03 -0.36
C SER A 91 36.97 1.45 -0.88
N GLY A 92 38.19 1.98 -0.78
CA GLY A 92 38.56 3.26 -1.40
C GLY A 92 37.93 4.51 -0.79
N ARG A 93 37.60 4.47 0.51
CA ARG A 93 36.98 5.60 1.21
C ARG A 93 37.99 6.73 1.38
N GLN A 94 37.55 7.97 1.19
CA GLN A 94 38.38 9.17 1.35
C GLN A 94 39.71 9.17 0.56
N GLY A 95 39.75 8.45 -0.58
CA GLY A 95 40.96 8.33 -1.39
C GLY A 95 41.94 7.26 -0.93
N ASP A 96 41.58 6.45 0.07
CA ASP A 96 42.35 5.27 0.45
C ASP A 96 42.57 4.33 -0.75
N PRO A 97 43.70 3.60 -0.81
CA PRO A 97 43.86 2.54 -1.79
C PRO A 97 42.86 1.40 -1.49
N GLY A 98 42.50 0.68 -2.54
CA GLY A 98 41.61 -0.47 -2.43
C GLY A 98 41.20 -0.96 -3.80
N PHE A 99 40.63 -2.16 -3.85
CA PHE A 99 40.02 -2.65 -5.07
C PHE A 99 38.77 -3.45 -4.77
N SER A 100 37.91 -3.55 -5.78
CA SER A 100 36.76 -4.44 -5.75
C SER A 100 36.78 -5.38 -6.94
N ARG A 101 36.37 -6.63 -6.73
CA ARG A 101 36.22 -7.63 -7.78
C ARG A 101 34.95 -8.45 -7.54
N PHE A 102 34.18 -8.66 -8.59
CA PHE A 102 33.02 -9.54 -8.56
C PHE A 102 33.38 -10.82 -9.30
N TYR A 103 33.01 -11.94 -8.70
CA TYR A 103 32.97 -13.26 -9.33
C TYR A 103 31.53 -13.53 -9.70
N CYS A 104 31.32 -14.18 -10.84
CA CYS A 104 30.00 -14.51 -11.36
C CYS A 104 30.11 -15.84 -12.10
N SER A 105 29.11 -16.70 -11.96
CA SER A 105 28.88 -17.83 -12.85
C SER A 105 27.79 -17.52 -13.86
N MET A 106 27.75 -18.27 -14.97
CA MET A 106 26.57 -18.26 -15.85
C MET A 106 25.40 -19.02 -15.23
N ASP A 107 25.67 -19.85 -14.23
CA ASP A 107 24.67 -20.58 -13.44
C ASP A 107 24.09 -19.75 -12.28
N ASP A 108 24.54 -18.50 -12.09
CA ASP A 108 24.04 -17.65 -11.00
C ASP A 108 22.56 -17.31 -11.21
N ASP A 109 21.79 -17.21 -10.12
CA ASP A 109 20.34 -16.93 -10.14
C ASP A 109 19.98 -15.71 -11.01
N LEU A 110 20.79 -14.64 -10.96
CA LEU A 110 20.61 -13.45 -11.80
C LEU A 110 20.54 -13.79 -13.29
N ILE A 111 21.39 -14.71 -13.75
CA ILE A 111 21.44 -15.08 -15.16
C ILE A 111 20.29 -16.04 -15.47
N VAL A 112 20.11 -17.07 -14.66
CA VAL A 112 19.09 -18.10 -14.86
C VAL A 112 17.68 -17.50 -14.87
N GLU A 113 17.37 -16.57 -13.98
CA GLU A 113 16.02 -16.01 -13.85
C GLU A 113 15.72 -14.91 -14.88
N TYR A 114 16.73 -14.14 -15.29
CA TYR A 114 16.52 -12.92 -16.07
C TYR A 114 17.11 -12.94 -17.48
N HIS A 115 17.75 -14.03 -17.91
CA HIS A 115 18.23 -14.15 -19.29
C HIS A 115 17.08 -14.13 -20.30
N THR A 116 17.40 -13.81 -21.55
CA THR A 116 16.52 -13.96 -22.70
C THR A 116 16.93 -15.15 -23.57
N ASP A 117 16.02 -15.66 -24.38
CA ASP A 117 16.30 -16.72 -25.36
C ASP A 117 17.49 -16.36 -26.28
N GLU A 118 17.61 -15.07 -26.65
CA GLU A 118 18.75 -14.58 -27.44
C GLU A 118 20.10 -14.60 -26.71
N SER A 119 20.08 -14.59 -25.38
CA SER A 119 21.29 -14.69 -24.55
C SER A 119 21.69 -16.12 -24.22
N GLU A 120 20.76 -17.08 -24.27
CA GLU A 120 21.02 -18.50 -24.02
C GLU A 120 22.13 -19.03 -24.94
N GLY A 121 22.04 -18.76 -26.25
CA GLY A 121 23.09 -19.15 -27.21
C GLY A 121 24.43 -18.41 -27.04
N LYS A 122 24.54 -17.38 -26.19
CA LYS A 122 25.83 -16.78 -25.79
C LYS A 122 26.39 -17.44 -24.54
N ILE A 123 25.52 -17.87 -23.62
CA ILE A 123 25.88 -18.62 -22.42
C ILE A 123 26.49 -19.97 -22.82
N GLU A 124 25.82 -20.74 -23.69
CA GLU A 124 26.34 -22.03 -24.19
C GLU A 124 27.72 -21.90 -24.86
N ARG A 125 27.96 -20.81 -25.59
CA ARG A 125 29.26 -20.57 -26.25
C ARG A 125 30.36 -20.24 -25.26
N PHE A 126 30.04 -19.59 -24.15
CA PHE A 126 30.99 -19.31 -23.09
C PHE A 126 31.38 -20.59 -22.34
N GLU A 127 30.43 -21.50 -22.07
CA GLU A 127 30.73 -22.81 -21.47
C GLU A 127 31.68 -23.66 -22.32
N HIS A 128 31.66 -23.46 -23.63
CA HIS A 128 32.60 -24.08 -24.57
C HIS A 128 33.88 -23.28 -24.80
N ASP A 129 34.14 -22.24 -24.00
CA ASP A 129 35.31 -21.36 -24.06
C ASP A 129 35.52 -20.70 -25.44
N LYS A 130 34.40 -20.45 -26.15
CA LYS A 130 34.38 -19.86 -27.51
C LYS A 130 34.07 -18.37 -27.53
N GLU A 131 33.79 -17.75 -26.37
CA GLU A 131 33.29 -16.37 -26.30
C GLU A 131 34.19 -15.41 -25.50
N ASN A 132 34.22 -14.14 -25.91
CA ASN A 132 35.08 -13.11 -25.32
C ASN A 132 34.54 -12.62 -23.96
N ILE A 133 35.40 -12.56 -22.94
CA ILE A 133 35.09 -12.09 -21.57
C ILE A 133 34.40 -10.72 -21.55
N ASN A 134 34.79 -9.77 -22.42
CA ASN A 134 34.15 -8.45 -22.47
C ASN A 134 32.69 -8.53 -22.94
N ARG A 135 32.36 -9.47 -23.84
CA ARG A 135 30.98 -9.69 -24.28
C ARG A 135 30.14 -10.30 -23.17
N MET A 136 30.72 -11.18 -22.36
CA MET A 136 30.07 -11.77 -21.20
C MET A 136 29.78 -10.75 -20.11
N ARG A 137 30.74 -9.86 -19.82
CA ARG A 137 30.48 -8.74 -18.91
C ARG A 137 29.31 -7.87 -19.37
N ALA A 138 29.24 -7.54 -20.67
CA ALA A 138 28.13 -6.77 -21.23
C ALA A 138 26.80 -7.55 -21.24
N LEU A 139 26.83 -8.87 -21.21
CA LEU A 139 25.62 -9.69 -21.03
C LEU A 139 25.11 -9.59 -19.59
N ILE A 140 26.00 -9.75 -18.60
CA ILE A 140 25.66 -9.63 -17.18
C ILE A 140 25.08 -8.24 -16.87
N ASP A 141 25.72 -7.17 -17.35
CA ASP A 141 25.25 -5.80 -17.12
C ASP A 141 23.84 -5.57 -17.72
N ARG A 142 23.55 -6.11 -18.92
CA ARG A 142 22.20 -6.04 -19.52
C ARG A 142 21.16 -6.88 -18.78
N THR A 143 21.56 -8.03 -18.27
CA THR A 143 20.68 -8.91 -17.48
C THR A 143 20.29 -8.22 -16.17
N GLN A 144 21.25 -7.55 -15.53
CA GLN A 144 21.01 -6.71 -14.35
C GLN A 144 20.05 -5.54 -14.65
N GLU A 145 20.26 -4.81 -15.75
CA GLU A 145 19.35 -3.73 -16.18
C GLU A 145 17.92 -4.23 -16.44
N ARG A 146 17.77 -5.42 -17.02
CA ARG A 146 16.47 -6.06 -17.24
C ARG A 146 15.81 -6.44 -15.91
N ALA A 147 16.54 -7.04 -14.98
CA ALA A 147 16.03 -7.37 -13.64
C ALA A 147 15.54 -6.10 -12.91
N GLU A 148 16.32 -5.01 -12.94
CA GLU A 148 15.90 -3.72 -12.39
C GLU A 148 14.63 -3.17 -13.05
N GLY A 149 14.52 -3.29 -14.39
CA GLY A 149 13.33 -2.89 -15.13
C GLY A 149 12.07 -3.66 -14.72
N LEU A 150 12.17 -4.99 -14.60
CA LEU A 150 11.05 -5.84 -14.17
C LEU A 150 10.60 -5.53 -12.74
N HIS A 151 11.55 -5.31 -11.83
CA HIS A 151 11.26 -4.86 -10.46
C HIS A 151 10.63 -3.48 -10.42
N PHE A 152 11.10 -2.55 -11.26
CA PHE A 152 10.51 -1.22 -11.39
C PHE A 152 9.07 -1.30 -11.87
N ASP A 153 8.79 -2.08 -12.92
CA ASP A 153 7.44 -2.26 -13.46
C ASP A 153 6.50 -2.90 -12.44
N THR A 154 6.98 -3.90 -11.70
CA THR A 154 6.20 -4.54 -10.62
C THR A 154 5.85 -3.56 -9.51
N ARG A 155 6.82 -2.73 -9.08
CA ARG A 155 6.60 -1.70 -8.06
C ARG A 155 5.69 -0.60 -8.56
N LYS A 156 5.87 -0.15 -9.79
CA LYS A 156 5.00 0.85 -10.43
C LYS A 156 3.56 0.34 -10.48
N ASN A 157 3.36 -0.90 -10.93
CA ASN A 157 2.03 -1.51 -10.96
C ASN A 157 1.41 -1.56 -9.55
N THR A 158 2.18 -1.96 -8.53
CA THR A 158 1.71 -1.98 -7.14
C THR A 158 1.31 -0.58 -6.66
N LEU A 159 2.15 0.43 -6.92
CA LEU A 159 1.89 1.82 -6.60
C LEU A 159 0.61 2.34 -7.25
N GLU A 160 0.36 2.00 -8.52
CA GLU A 160 -0.85 2.43 -9.23
C GLU A 160 -2.16 1.93 -8.57
N TYR A 161 -2.17 0.73 -7.97
CA TYR A 161 -3.33 0.25 -7.19
C TYR A 161 -3.43 0.98 -5.84
N ASP A 162 -2.29 1.18 -5.18
CA ASP A 162 -2.23 1.81 -3.87
C ASP A 162 -2.63 3.29 -3.94
N ASP A 163 -2.29 4.00 -5.04
CA ASP A 163 -2.67 5.39 -5.31
C ASP A 163 -4.19 5.59 -5.31
N VAL A 164 -4.95 4.62 -5.84
CA VAL A 164 -6.43 4.68 -5.83
C VAL A 164 -6.97 4.61 -4.41
N LEU A 165 -6.48 3.67 -3.61
CA LEU A 165 -6.90 3.52 -2.22
C LEU A 165 -6.43 4.71 -1.37
N MET A 166 -5.25 5.25 -1.66
CA MET A 166 -4.69 6.43 -1.00
C MET A 166 -5.55 7.67 -1.27
N ALA A 167 -5.99 7.90 -2.51
CA ALA A 167 -6.88 9.01 -2.84
C ALA A 167 -8.22 8.89 -2.08
N GLN A 168 -8.80 7.69 -2.02
CA GLN A 168 -10.01 7.43 -1.25
C GLN A 168 -9.80 7.64 0.26
N ARG A 169 -8.66 7.17 0.79
CA ARG A 169 -8.29 7.37 2.20
C ARG A 169 -8.21 8.84 2.57
N HIS A 170 -7.60 9.67 1.72
CA HIS A 170 -7.54 11.11 1.95
C HIS A 170 -8.93 11.72 2.07
N LEU A 171 -9.86 11.38 1.17
CA LEU A 171 -11.24 11.88 1.24
C LEU A 171 -11.94 11.49 2.55
N ILE A 172 -11.77 10.23 2.98
CA ILE A 172 -12.38 9.74 4.23
C ILE A 172 -11.77 10.42 5.45
N TYR A 173 -10.46 10.57 5.48
CA TYR A 173 -9.78 11.17 6.63
C TYR A 173 -10.07 12.67 6.70
N ASP A 174 -10.14 13.37 5.57
CA ASP A 174 -10.55 14.76 5.51
C ASP A 174 -11.99 14.95 6.01
N GLN A 175 -12.92 14.05 5.66
CA GLN A 175 -14.28 14.09 6.20
C GLN A 175 -14.33 13.78 7.71
N ARG A 176 -13.56 12.78 8.14
CA ARG A 176 -13.45 12.38 9.54
C ARG A 176 -12.93 13.52 10.40
N ASP A 177 -11.87 14.19 9.96
CA ASP A 177 -11.26 15.32 10.66
C ASP A 177 -12.22 16.53 10.70
N LYS A 178 -12.90 16.83 9.59
CA LYS A 178 -13.96 17.86 9.57
C LYS A 178 -15.03 17.59 10.64
N VAL A 179 -15.52 16.36 10.75
CA VAL A 179 -16.55 16.00 11.74
C VAL A 179 -16.01 16.05 13.17
N LEU A 180 -14.76 15.68 13.39
CA LEU A 180 -14.13 15.81 14.70
C LEU A 180 -14.07 17.27 15.16
N ASP A 181 -13.75 18.19 14.24
CA ASP A 181 -13.61 19.62 14.51
C ASP A 181 -14.92 20.40 14.57
N LEU A 182 -16.02 19.85 14.03
CA LEU A 182 -17.34 20.50 14.07
C LEU A 182 -17.86 20.62 15.52
N GLU A 183 -18.14 21.85 15.96
CA GLU A 183 -18.85 22.09 17.23
C GLU A 183 -20.36 21.93 17.08
N ASP A 184 -20.89 22.28 15.91
CA ASP A 184 -22.31 22.11 15.55
C ASP A 184 -22.46 21.13 14.38
N MET A 185 -23.21 20.07 14.64
CA MET A 185 -23.50 18.96 13.75
C MET A 185 -24.78 19.18 12.94
N GLU A 186 -25.57 20.21 13.25
CA GLU A 186 -26.82 20.51 12.56
C GLU A 186 -26.63 20.65 11.03
N PRO A 187 -25.59 21.37 10.53
CA PRO A 187 -25.34 21.44 9.09
C PRO A 187 -24.98 20.08 8.47
N LEU A 188 -24.28 19.22 9.22
CA LEU A 188 -23.97 17.87 8.75
C LEU A 188 -25.25 17.05 8.61
N VAL A 189 -26.11 17.05 9.63
CA VAL A 189 -27.38 16.30 9.60
C VAL A 189 -28.25 16.77 8.44
N TYR A 190 -28.37 18.08 8.24
CA TYR A 190 -29.13 18.65 7.13
C TYR A 190 -28.61 18.18 5.76
N GLU A 191 -27.29 18.26 5.52
CA GLU A 191 -26.70 17.81 4.26
C GLU A 191 -26.86 16.30 4.04
N LEU A 192 -26.68 15.47 5.07
CA LEU A 192 -26.89 14.02 4.96
C LEU A 192 -28.33 13.66 4.61
N VAL A 193 -29.32 14.32 5.25
CA VAL A 193 -30.74 14.12 4.92
C VAL A 193 -31.02 14.57 3.49
N LYS A 194 -30.53 15.75 3.10
CA LYS A 194 -30.73 16.32 1.76
C LYS A 194 -30.14 15.43 0.65
N GLU A 195 -28.94 14.90 0.85
CA GLU A 195 -28.29 13.97 -0.09
C GLU A 195 -29.13 12.69 -0.25
N ASN A 196 -29.58 12.12 0.86
CA ASN A 196 -30.40 10.92 0.87
C ASN A 196 -31.78 11.12 0.20
N VAL A 197 -32.45 12.25 0.47
CA VAL A 197 -33.69 12.62 -0.21
C VAL A 197 -33.45 12.82 -1.71
N SER A 198 -32.34 13.47 -2.10
CA SER A 198 -31.97 13.63 -3.50
C SER A 198 -31.82 12.29 -4.20
N ALA A 199 -31.09 11.35 -3.60
CA ALA A 199 -30.89 10.00 -4.14
C ALA A 199 -32.21 9.23 -4.26
N ALA A 200 -33.10 9.34 -3.28
CA ALA A 200 -34.42 8.71 -3.31
C ALA A 200 -35.32 9.28 -4.42
N ILE A 201 -35.31 10.60 -4.61
CA ILE A 201 -36.06 11.27 -5.68
C ILE A 201 -35.49 10.92 -7.06
N GLU A 202 -34.16 10.85 -7.21
CA GLU A 202 -33.55 10.41 -8.47
C GLU A 202 -33.95 8.96 -8.79
N GLY A 203 -33.88 8.07 -7.80
CA GLY A 203 -34.34 6.68 -7.91
C GLY A 203 -35.82 6.58 -8.29
N TYR A 204 -36.68 7.46 -7.78
CA TYR A 204 -38.09 7.55 -8.18
C TYR A 204 -38.25 7.81 -9.69
N TYR A 205 -37.47 8.74 -10.26
CA TYR A 205 -37.58 9.08 -11.70
C TYR A 205 -37.00 8.01 -12.63
N GLN A 206 -36.10 7.15 -12.14
CA GLN A 206 -35.53 6.05 -12.91
C GLN A 206 -36.49 4.85 -13.04
N ILE A 207 -37.51 4.74 -12.18
CA ILE A 207 -38.46 3.63 -12.20
C ILE A 207 -39.54 3.85 -13.28
N PRO A 208 -39.69 2.97 -14.28
CA PRO A 208 -40.64 3.18 -15.37
C PRO A 208 -42.12 3.15 -14.93
N ASN A 209 -42.45 2.30 -13.95
CA ASN A 209 -43.80 2.17 -13.42
C ASN A 209 -44.03 3.19 -12.30
N LYS A 210 -44.88 4.18 -12.54
CA LYS A 210 -45.17 5.26 -11.58
C LYS A 210 -45.78 4.76 -10.28
N ASN A 211 -46.56 3.68 -10.29
CA ASN A 211 -47.16 3.16 -9.06
C ASN A 211 -46.08 2.54 -8.17
N ASP A 212 -45.19 1.74 -8.76
CA ASP A 212 -44.06 1.12 -8.04
C ASP A 212 -43.07 2.18 -7.55
N ALA A 213 -42.84 3.23 -8.34
CA ALA A 213 -42.00 4.36 -7.96
C ALA A 213 -42.56 5.08 -6.72
N LYS A 214 -43.86 5.39 -6.74
CA LYS A 214 -44.56 6.02 -5.61
C LYS A 214 -44.53 5.14 -4.37
N GLU A 215 -44.77 3.84 -4.53
CA GLU A 215 -44.75 2.90 -3.42
C GLU A 215 -43.37 2.83 -2.77
N LYS A 216 -42.29 2.70 -3.56
CA LYS A 216 -40.92 2.67 -3.05
C LYS A 216 -40.54 3.95 -2.34
N LEU A 217 -40.83 5.11 -2.93
CA LEU A 217 -40.55 6.40 -2.30
C LEU A 217 -41.35 6.56 -1.01
N ALA A 218 -42.63 6.19 -1.00
CA ALA A 218 -43.45 6.24 0.20
C ALA A 218 -42.91 5.32 1.30
N GLN A 219 -42.50 4.10 0.97
CA GLN A 219 -41.88 3.17 1.93
C GLN A 219 -40.60 3.76 2.54
N TYR A 220 -39.74 4.35 1.71
CA TYR A 220 -38.52 5.01 2.15
C TYR A 220 -38.81 6.17 3.11
N LEU A 221 -39.66 7.12 2.71
CA LEU A 221 -40.00 8.28 3.53
C LEU A 221 -40.72 7.90 4.84
N ASN A 222 -41.58 6.86 4.80
CA ASN A 222 -42.19 6.32 6.01
C ASN A 222 -41.16 5.75 6.99
N SER A 223 -40.08 5.12 6.49
CA SER A 223 -38.98 4.64 7.34
C SER A 223 -38.20 5.78 7.99
N LEU A 224 -38.31 7.00 7.48
CA LEU A 224 -37.70 8.21 8.03
C LEU A 224 -38.65 8.98 8.96
N GLY A 225 -39.85 8.43 9.25
CA GLY A 225 -40.78 9.01 10.22
C GLY A 225 -41.73 10.08 9.66
N ILE A 226 -41.83 10.25 8.34
CA ILE A 226 -42.76 11.19 7.70
C ILE A 226 -43.82 10.48 6.85
N ASP A 227 -44.94 11.14 6.53
CA ASP A 227 -46.02 10.56 5.70
C ASP A 227 -45.58 10.44 4.24
N GLY A 228 -44.95 9.32 3.91
CA GLY A 228 -44.43 9.05 2.58
C GLY A 228 -45.49 8.97 1.49
N LYS A 229 -46.75 8.63 1.82
CA LYS A 229 -47.83 8.55 0.82
C LYS A 229 -48.20 9.93 0.33
N GLN A 230 -48.33 10.90 1.23
CA GLN A 230 -48.62 12.28 0.88
C GLN A 230 -47.57 12.83 -0.09
N TYR A 231 -46.29 12.74 0.28
CA TYR A 231 -45.19 13.29 -0.53
C TYR A 231 -44.98 12.55 -1.85
N ALA A 232 -45.17 11.23 -1.90
CA ALA A 232 -45.07 10.47 -3.14
C ALA A 232 -46.18 10.79 -4.14
N GLU A 233 -47.37 11.19 -3.66
CA GLU A 233 -48.49 11.58 -4.52
C GLU A 233 -48.32 12.96 -5.14
N THR A 234 -47.70 13.90 -4.42
CA THR A 234 -47.57 15.32 -4.79
C THR A 234 -46.20 15.71 -5.36
N ILE A 235 -45.32 14.75 -5.62
CA ILE A 235 -43.93 15.02 -6.02
C ILE A 235 -43.81 15.91 -7.28
N HIS A 236 -42.99 16.96 -7.20
CA HIS A 236 -42.68 17.87 -8.30
C HIS A 236 -41.22 18.36 -8.25
N ARG A 237 -40.82 19.13 -9.27
CA ARG A 237 -39.55 19.87 -9.27
C ARG A 237 -39.60 20.89 -8.12
N GLY A 238 -38.95 20.61 -7.01
CA GLY A 238 -38.97 21.42 -5.78
C GLY A 238 -39.27 20.62 -4.51
N SER A 239 -39.82 19.40 -4.61
CA SER A 239 -40.16 18.61 -3.42
C SER A 239 -38.95 18.16 -2.60
N GLN A 240 -37.73 18.30 -3.09
CA GLN A 240 -36.52 17.95 -2.34
C GLN A 240 -36.38 18.79 -1.07
N GLU A 241 -36.48 20.12 -1.17
CA GLU A 241 -36.35 21.01 -0.01
C GLU A 241 -37.52 20.77 0.97
N GLU A 242 -38.74 20.68 0.45
CA GLU A 242 -39.94 20.42 1.27
C GLU A 242 -39.87 19.10 2.05
N ILE A 243 -39.38 18.02 1.42
CA ILE A 243 -39.21 16.72 2.08
C ILE A 243 -38.05 16.76 3.08
N THR A 244 -36.95 17.43 2.72
CA THR A 244 -35.78 17.59 3.61
C THR A 244 -36.19 18.31 4.89
N ASP A 245 -36.85 19.46 4.76
CA ASP A 245 -37.28 20.27 5.90
C ASP A 245 -38.30 19.51 6.76
N ALA A 246 -39.22 18.74 6.15
CA ALA A 246 -40.18 17.92 6.89
C ALA A 246 -39.51 16.81 7.73
N ILE A 247 -38.45 16.17 7.20
CA ILE A 247 -37.67 15.17 7.94
C ILE A 247 -36.88 15.83 9.07
N ILE A 248 -36.27 16.98 8.81
CA ILE A 248 -35.51 17.74 9.82
C ILE A 248 -36.43 18.23 10.95
N ASP A 249 -37.63 18.72 10.62
CA ASP A 249 -38.65 19.07 11.62
C ASP A 249 -39.06 17.86 12.48
N GLY A 250 -39.15 16.67 11.87
CA GLY A 250 -39.40 15.41 12.58
C GLY A 250 -38.26 15.07 13.55
N TYR A 251 -37.03 15.16 13.07
CA TYR A 251 -35.81 14.97 13.87
C TYR A 251 -35.74 15.94 15.06
N HIS A 252 -36.02 17.23 14.85
CA HIS A 252 -36.04 18.22 15.93
C HIS A 252 -37.11 17.92 16.98
N LYS A 253 -38.31 17.50 16.57
CA LYS A 253 -39.37 17.11 17.51
C LYS A 253 -38.98 15.90 18.35
N GLN A 254 -38.33 14.92 17.74
CA GLN A 254 -37.88 13.69 18.41
C GLN A 254 -36.72 13.93 19.37
N THR A 255 -35.86 14.91 19.08
CA THR A 255 -34.67 15.23 19.86
C THR A 255 -34.83 16.42 20.81
N ALA A 256 -36.00 17.07 20.83
CA ALA A 256 -36.27 18.26 21.64
C ALA A 256 -36.08 18.07 23.15
N GLU A 257 -36.21 16.84 23.65
CA GLU A 257 -36.03 16.51 25.07
C GLU A 257 -34.56 16.30 25.47
N LEU A 258 -33.64 16.15 24.50
CA LEU A 258 -32.23 15.89 24.76
C LEU A 258 -31.44 17.20 24.95
N PRO A 259 -30.48 17.24 25.90
CA PRO A 259 -29.55 18.36 26.00
C PRO A 259 -28.73 18.52 24.71
N GLN A 260 -28.60 19.75 24.21
CA GLN A 260 -27.92 20.01 22.94
C GLN A 260 -26.49 19.47 22.90
N GLU A 261 -25.68 19.65 23.96
CA GLU A 261 -24.33 19.10 24.02
C GLU A 261 -24.27 17.56 23.95
N GLU A 262 -25.30 16.89 24.47
CA GLU A 262 -25.39 15.43 24.40
C GLU A 262 -25.80 14.97 23.01
N LEU A 263 -26.78 15.64 22.40
CA LEU A 263 -27.19 15.38 21.02
C LEU A 263 -26.03 15.55 20.03
N GLN A 264 -25.28 16.64 20.15
CA GLN A 264 -24.14 16.95 19.29
C GLN A 264 -23.04 15.88 19.40
N ARG A 265 -22.71 15.46 20.63
CA ARG A 265 -21.75 14.36 20.85
C ARG A 265 -22.26 13.02 20.32
N MET A 266 -23.56 12.75 20.47
CA MET A 266 -24.20 11.53 20.00
C MET A 266 -24.17 11.43 18.47
N VAL A 267 -24.57 12.50 17.77
CA VAL A 267 -24.52 12.57 16.30
C VAL A 267 -23.10 12.36 15.79
N LYS A 268 -22.12 13.08 16.38
CA LYS A 268 -20.70 12.92 16.05
C LYS A 268 -20.22 11.48 16.24
N PHE A 269 -20.56 10.87 17.37
CA PHE A 269 -20.17 9.49 17.67
C PHE A 269 -20.78 8.48 16.68
N ILE A 270 -22.09 8.61 16.40
CA ILE A 270 -22.80 7.72 15.45
C ILE A 270 -22.17 7.81 14.07
N PHE A 271 -21.99 9.02 13.53
CA PHE A 271 -21.40 9.21 12.22
C PHE A 271 -19.99 8.62 12.13
N LEU A 272 -19.12 8.95 13.10
CA LEU A 272 -17.73 8.45 13.10
C LEU A 272 -17.67 6.93 13.22
N GLN A 273 -18.51 6.32 14.05
CA GLN A 273 -18.55 4.86 14.20
C GLN A 273 -18.99 4.17 12.90
N ILE A 274 -19.98 4.73 12.19
CA ILE A 274 -20.44 4.20 10.90
C ILE A 274 -19.36 4.38 9.83
N LEU A 275 -18.77 5.58 9.73
CA LEU A 275 -17.70 5.89 8.79
C LEU A 275 -16.49 4.99 8.98
N ASP A 276 -16.02 4.80 10.22
CA ASP A 276 -14.88 3.94 10.53
C ASP A 276 -15.17 2.48 10.16
N ARG A 277 -16.38 1.98 10.44
CA ARG A 277 -16.79 0.60 10.09
C ARG A 277 -16.86 0.39 8.57
N GLU A 278 -17.54 1.28 7.87
CA GLU A 278 -17.73 1.17 6.41
C GLU A 278 -16.39 1.31 5.67
N TRP A 279 -15.50 2.20 6.14
CA TRP A 279 -14.16 2.35 5.57
C TRP A 279 -13.31 1.08 5.72
N ILE A 280 -13.29 0.46 6.91
CA ILE A 280 -12.56 -0.80 7.13
C ILE A 280 -13.09 -1.89 6.19
N HIS A 281 -14.40 -2.03 6.10
CA HIS A 281 -15.02 -2.99 5.19
C HIS A 281 -14.66 -2.71 3.71
N HIS A 282 -14.65 -1.44 3.30
CA HIS A 282 -14.26 -1.06 1.95
C HIS A 282 -12.79 -1.37 1.63
N VAL A 283 -11.88 -1.19 2.58
CA VAL A 283 -10.46 -1.58 2.41
C VAL A 283 -10.35 -3.09 2.13
N ASP A 284 -11.07 -3.93 2.86
CA ASP A 284 -11.09 -5.38 2.62
C ASP A 284 -11.67 -5.72 1.24
N VAL A 285 -12.77 -5.06 0.86
CA VAL A 285 -13.39 -5.21 -0.47
C VAL A 285 -12.40 -4.81 -1.58
N MET A 286 -11.63 -3.74 -1.40
CA MET A 286 -10.63 -3.28 -2.36
C MET A 286 -9.46 -4.26 -2.50
N GLU A 287 -9.03 -4.90 -1.41
CA GLU A 287 -7.99 -5.93 -1.46
C GLU A 287 -8.46 -7.17 -2.24
N HIS A 288 -9.70 -7.61 -2.02
CA HIS A 288 -10.31 -8.67 -2.81
C HIS A 288 -10.48 -8.28 -4.27
N LEU A 289 -10.87 -7.02 -4.53
CA LEU A 289 -11.02 -6.50 -5.89
C LEU A 289 -9.68 -6.55 -6.63
N LYS A 290 -8.58 -6.09 -5.99
CA LYS A 290 -7.21 -6.11 -6.54
C LYS A 290 -6.78 -7.50 -6.99
N THR A 291 -7.17 -8.54 -6.23
CA THR A 291 -6.91 -9.93 -6.63
C THR A 291 -7.80 -10.38 -7.79
N SER A 292 -9.09 -10.02 -7.78
CA SER A 292 -10.06 -10.46 -8.79
C SER A 292 -9.83 -9.83 -10.18
N VAL A 293 -9.46 -8.55 -10.24
CA VAL A 293 -9.25 -7.83 -11.51
C VAL A 293 -8.04 -8.36 -12.28
N ARG A 294 -7.09 -9.01 -11.61
CA ARG A 294 -5.98 -9.70 -12.28
C ARG A 294 -6.50 -10.75 -13.27
N LEU A 295 -7.61 -11.42 -12.96
CA LEU A 295 -8.26 -12.39 -13.85
C LEU A 295 -9.00 -11.74 -15.03
N ARG A 296 -9.20 -10.41 -15.05
CA ARG A 296 -9.79 -9.71 -16.20
C ARG A 296 -8.79 -9.46 -17.33
N SER A 297 -7.50 -9.64 -17.07
CA SER A 297 -6.44 -9.57 -18.10
C SER A 297 -6.69 -10.55 -19.26
N TYR A 298 -7.32 -11.71 -18.99
CA TYR A 298 -7.74 -12.69 -19.99
C TYR A 298 -8.75 -12.14 -21.03
N ALA A 299 -9.46 -11.06 -20.71
CA ALA A 299 -10.44 -10.43 -21.59
C ALA A 299 -9.88 -9.20 -22.35
N ASN A 300 -8.55 -9.03 -22.40
CA ASN A 300 -7.87 -7.85 -22.97
C ASN A 300 -8.26 -6.51 -22.32
N VAL A 301 -8.83 -6.53 -21.12
CA VAL A 301 -9.09 -5.33 -20.31
C VAL A 301 -7.89 -5.11 -19.39
N LYS A 302 -7.36 -3.88 -19.36
CA LYS A 302 -6.31 -3.50 -18.43
C LYS A 302 -6.81 -3.63 -16.98
N PRO A 303 -6.21 -4.49 -16.14
CA PRO A 303 -6.70 -4.72 -14.78
C PRO A 303 -6.80 -3.46 -13.92
N ILE A 304 -5.87 -2.52 -14.07
CA ILE A 304 -5.86 -1.26 -13.32
C ILE A 304 -7.03 -0.35 -13.67
N ASP A 305 -7.45 -0.31 -14.94
CA ASP A 305 -8.58 0.53 -15.36
C ASP A 305 -9.89 -0.04 -14.80
N ALA A 306 -10.05 -1.36 -14.84
CA ALA A 306 -11.17 -2.05 -14.20
C ALA A 306 -11.18 -1.84 -12.67
N TYR A 307 -10.01 -1.85 -12.02
CA TYR A 307 -9.89 -1.58 -10.59
C TYR A 307 -10.29 -0.15 -10.24
N ARG A 308 -9.88 0.84 -11.04
CA ARG A 308 -10.23 2.24 -10.84
C ARG A 308 -11.74 2.47 -10.97
N GLU A 309 -12.34 1.94 -12.04
CA GLU A 309 -13.77 2.09 -12.29
C GLU A 309 -14.62 1.40 -11.21
N GLU A 310 -14.35 0.12 -10.94
CA GLU A 310 -15.12 -0.62 -9.96
C GLU A 310 -14.86 -0.14 -8.53
N GLY A 311 -13.61 0.23 -8.22
CA GLY A 311 -13.24 0.82 -6.94
C GLY A 311 -13.91 2.17 -6.69
N PHE A 312 -14.06 3.01 -7.72
CA PHE A 312 -14.81 4.26 -7.63
C PHE A 312 -16.30 4.02 -7.37
N ASN A 313 -16.92 3.08 -8.10
CA ASN A 313 -18.32 2.73 -7.90
C ASN A 313 -18.58 2.21 -6.49
N ARG A 314 -17.69 1.35 -5.97
CA ARG A 314 -17.78 0.81 -4.60
C ARG A 314 -17.56 1.89 -3.54
N PHE A 315 -16.63 2.82 -3.78
CA PHE A 315 -16.41 3.95 -2.89
C PHE A 315 -17.64 4.85 -2.80
N ASN A 316 -18.27 5.19 -3.93
CA ASN A 316 -19.50 5.98 -3.92
C ASN A 316 -20.65 5.23 -3.23
N ALA A 317 -20.77 3.92 -3.44
CA ALA A 317 -21.75 3.10 -2.74
C ALA A 317 -21.50 3.07 -1.22
N MET A 318 -20.24 2.98 -0.78
CA MET A 318 -19.86 3.08 0.63
C MET A 318 -20.23 4.47 1.19
N MET A 319 -19.93 5.56 0.48
CA MET A 319 -20.30 6.91 0.90
C MET A 319 -21.82 7.06 1.07
N GLN A 320 -22.60 6.55 0.11
CA GLN A 320 -24.04 6.53 0.19
C GLN A 320 -24.53 5.70 1.40
N ASN A 321 -23.95 4.51 1.63
CA ASN A 321 -24.28 3.69 2.78
C ASN A 321 -23.99 4.38 4.12
N ILE A 322 -22.87 5.10 4.23
CA ILE A 322 -22.53 5.88 5.44
C ILE A 322 -23.63 6.92 5.70
N SER A 323 -24.03 7.65 4.66
CA SER A 323 -25.09 8.66 4.77
C SER A 323 -26.43 8.04 5.18
N GLU A 324 -26.87 7.00 4.47
CA GLU A 324 -28.16 6.33 4.73
C GLU A 324 -28.22 5.71 6.12
N GLN A 325 -27.18 5.00 6.55
CA GLN A 325 -27.12 4.38 7.86
C GLN A 325 -27.07 5.44 8.96
N THR A 326 -26.38 6.57 8.75
CA THR A 326 -26.34 7.67 9.71
C THR A 326 -27.73 8.25 9.87
N VAL A 327 -28.38 8.70 8.79
CA VAL A 327 -29.72 9.30 8.83
C VAL A 327 -30.74 8.33 9.40
N SER A 328 -30.72 7.07 8.97
CA SER A 328 -31.61 6.04 9.51
C SER A 328 -31.39 5.85 11.02
N THR A 329 -30.15 5.77 11.48
CA THR A 329 -29.85 5.61 12.91
C THR A 329 -30.32 6.82 13.71
N LEU A 330 -30.07 8.04 13.23
CA LEU A 330 -30.47 9.28 13.89
C LEU A 330 -31.99 9.41 14.05
N LEU A 331 -32.75 9.07 13.01
CA LEU A 331 -34.22 9.16 13.02
C LEU A 331 -34.89 8.03 13.82
N HIS A 332 -34.18 6.95 14.12
CA HIS A 332 -34.67 5.86 14.96
C HIS A 332 -34.18 5.94 16.41
N ILE A 333 -33.52 7.03 16.81
CA ILE A 333 -33.13 7.23 18.23
C ILE A 333 -34.39 7.26 19.09
N GLN A 334 -34.65 6.17 19.81
CA GLN A 334 -35.68 6.16 20.84
C GLN A 334 -35.11 6.87 22.08
N THR A 335 -35.72 7.96 22.48
CA THR A 335 -35.49 8.54 23.81
C THR A 335 -36.06 7.56 24.83
N ASN A 336 -35.20 6.74 25.45
CA ASN A 336 -35.59 5.87 26.55
C ASN A 336 -35.98 6.74 27.76
N ASN A 337 -37.27 7.05 27.90
CA ASN A 337 -37.86 7.60 29.12
C ASN A 337 -38.06 6.51 30.20
N GLU A 338 -37.03 5.69 30.47
CA GLU A 338 -37.02 4.72 31.58
C GLU A 338 -35.67 4.68 32.32
N SER A 339 -35.15 5.85 32.70
CA SER A 339 -34.08 5.93 33.70
C SER A 339 -34.23 7.19 34.55
N ALA A 340 -35.34 7.27 35.30
CA ALA A 340 -35.46 7.86 36.65
C ALA A 340 -36.92 8.22 36.97
N MET A 341 -37.74 7.24 37.35
CA MET A 341 -38.71 7.39 38.43
C MET A 341 -39.16 6.05 38.98
#